data_AF-A0A2D4F3N3-F1
#
_entry.id   AF-A0A2D4F3N3-F1
#
_cell.length_a   1.000
_cell.length_b   1.000
_cell.length_c   1.000
_cell.angle_alpha   90.00
_cell.angle_beta   90.00
_cell.angle_gamma   90.00
#
_symmetry.space_group_name_H-M   'P 1'
#
loop_
_entity.id
_entity.type
_entity.pdbx_description
1 polymer ?
#
loop_
_entity_poly.entity_id
_entity_poly.type
_entity_poly.pdbx_seq_one_letter_code
_entity_poly.pdbx_strand_id
1 'polypeptide(L)'
;MKVVALISGGKDSTYNMMHCVAAGHQIVALANLRPTEDKEGFDELDSYMYQTVGHQTIELYAEAMGLPLYRHTIKGTSVNTGSIYTKCEGDEVEDLYQLLKLVKDKEEVEAVSVGAILSDYQRVRVEN
;
A
#
# COMPACT_ATOMS: atom_id res chain seq x y z
N MET A 1 3.51 -0.34 -18.53
CA MET A 1 2.33 -0.88 -17.84
C MET A 1 1.62 0.26 -17.11
N LYS A 2 0.30 0.18 -16.98
CA LYS A 2 -0.49 0.98 -16.03
C LYS A 2 -0.29 0.39 -14.63
N VAL A 3 0.17 1.20 -13.68
CA VAL A 3 0.51 0.72 -12.33
C VAL A 3 -0.23 1.50 -11.25
N VAL A 4 -0.63 0.78 -10.20
CA VAL A 4 -1.00 1.40 -8.92
C VAL A 4 0.24 1.51 -8.04
N ALA A 5 0.48 2.69 -7.47
CA ALA A 5 1.56 2.88 -6.50
C ALA A 5 1.03 2.72 -5.07
N LEU A 6 1.59 1.77 -4.32
CA LEU A 6 1.39 1.67 -2.88
C LEU A 6 2.25 2.71 -2.18
N ILE A 7 1.60 3.64 -1.49
CA ILE A 7 2.24 4.77 -0.84
C ILE A 7 2.00 4.78 0.67
N SER A 8 3.04 5.15 1.42
CA SER A 8 2.99 5.33 2.88
C SER A 8 3.25 6.77 3.31
N GLY A 9 3.62 7.66 2.38
CA GLY A 9 4.12 9.01 2.68
C GLY A 9 5.61 9.03 3.04
N GLY A 10 6.24 7.84 3.11
CA GLY A 10 7.67 7.69 3.33
C GLY A 10 8.50 7.73 2.04
N LYS A 11 9.80 8.01 2.21
CA LYS A 11 10.80 8.15 1.13
C LYS A 11 10.85 6.96 0.17
N ASP A 12 10.65 5.73 0.66
CA ASP A 12 10.88 4.51 -0.11
C ASP A 12 9.78 4.33 -1.17
N SER A 13 8.53 4.64 -0.81
CA SER A 13 7.41 4.65 -1.77
C SER A 13 7.58 5.73 -2.84
N THR A 14 8.03 6.93 -2.45
CA THR A 14 8.32 8.04 -3.39
C THR A 14 9.44 7.68 -4.35
N TYR A 15 10.53 7.12 -3.84
CA TYR A 15 11.66 6.68 -4.66
C TYR A 15 11.25 5.55 -5.61
N ASN A 16 10.44 4.59 -5.17
CA ASN A 16 9.90 3.54 -6.02
C ASN A 16 9.06 4.11 -7.17
N MET A 17 8.18 5.07 -6.90
CA MET A 17 7.39 5.74 -7.96
C MET A 17 8.27 6.43 -9.00
N MET A 18 9.33 7.12 -8.57
CA MET A 18 10.30 7.73 -9.50
C MET A 18 10.95 6.69 -10.43
N HIS A 19 11.31 5.51 -9.89
CA HIS A 19 11.85 4.41 -10.68
C HIS A 19 10.83 3.79 -11.62
N CYS A 20 9.56 3.67 -11.22
CA CYS A 20 8.49 3.22 -12.12
C CYS A 20 8.35 4.14 -13.33
N VAL A 21 8.37 5.46 -13.12
CA VAL A 21 8.33 6.44 -14.22
C VAL A 21 9.59 6.34 -15.08
N ALA A 22 10.78 6.25 -14.47
CA ALA A 22 12.05 6.11 -15.20
C ALA A 22 12.11 4.83 -16.06
N ALA A 23 11.45 3.75 -15.61
CA ALA A 23 11.30 2.50 -16.37
C ALA A 23 10.19 2.55 -17.44
N GLY A 24 9.56 3.70 -17.66
CA GLY A 24 8.51 3.89 -18.68
C GLY A 24 7.15 3.32 -18.27
N HIS A 25 6.91 3.10 -16.97
CA HIS A 25 5.59 2.73 -16.47
C HIS A 25 4.77 3.97 -16.16
N GLN A 26 3.44 3.85 -16.32
CA GLN A 26 2.50 4.94 -16.05
C GLN A 26 1.80 4.66 -14.73
N ILE A 27 2.03 5.51 -13.73
CA ILE A 27 1.28 5.47 -12.49
C ILE A 27 -0.11 6.06 -12.78
N VAL A 28 -1.15 5.26 -12.60
CA VAL A 28 -2.54 5.65 -12.89
C VAL A 28 -3.38 5.85 -11.63
N ALA A 29 -2.94 5.31 -10.50
CA ALA A 29 -3.63 5.43 -9.22
C ALA A 29 -2.65 5.31 -8.05
N LEU A 30 -3.04 5.92 -6.92
CA LEU A 30 -2.36 5.79 -5.64
C LEU A 30 -3.21 4.94 -4.70
N ALA A 31 -2.56 4.08 -3.93
CA ALA A 31 -3.22 3.24 -2.94
C ALA A 31 -2.52 3.34 -1.58
N ASN A 32 -3.29 3.51 -0.51
CA ASN A 32 -2.79 3.62 0.85
C ASN A 32 -3.69 2.86 1.83
N LEU A 33 -3.07 2.07 2.70
CA LEU A 33 -3.74 1.55 3.88
C LEU A 33 -3.56 2.53 5.04
N ARG A 34 -4.65 2.81 5.76
CA ARG A 34 -4.69 3.78 6.87
C ARG A 34 -5.20 3.14 8.16
N PRO A 35 -4.79 3.62 9.35
CA PRO A 35 -5.36 3.16 10.60
C PRO A 35 -6.86 3.52 10.73
N THR A 36 -7.56 2.86 11.64
CA THR A 36 -8.96 3.18 11.99
C THR A 36 -9.06 4.58 12.61
N GLU A 37 -10.09 5.34 12.19
CA GLU A 37 -10.35 6.70 12.68
C GLU A 37 -10.72 6.72 14.19
N ASP A 38 -11.23 5.61 14.73
CA ASP A 38 -11.61 5.46 16.15
C ASP A 38 -10.41 5.50 17.12
N LYS A 39 -9.19 5.56 16.59
CA LYS A 39 -7.93 5.66 17.33
C LYS A 39 -7.24 6.99 17.03
N GLU A 40 -7.94 8.11 17.17
CA GLU A 40 -7.30 9.44 17.18
C GLU A 40 -6.16 9.44 18.22
N GLY A 41 -4.92 9.59 17.74
CA GLY A 41 -3.70 9.59 18.57
C GLY A 41 -2.89 8.29 18.56
N PHE A 42 -3.33 7.24 17.87
CA PHE A 42 -2.56 6.01 17.64
C PHE A 42 -2.15 5.94 16.16
N ASP A 43 -1.24 6.83 15.77
CA ASP A 43 -0.61 6.85 14.44
C ASP A 43 0.29 5.62 14.19
N GLU A 44 0.52 4.78 15.21
CA GLU A 44 1.36 3.59 15.16
C GLU A 44 0.50 2.35 15.43
N LEU A 45 0.20 1.61 14.36
CA LEU A 45 -0.27 0.23 14.50
C LEU A 45 0.96 -0.68 14.63
N ASP A 46 0.86 -1.74 15.43
CA ASP A 46 1.81 -2.86 15.42
C ASP A 46 1.63 -3.68 14.12
N SER A 47 1.91 -3.05 12.98
CA SER A 47 1.85 -3.64 11.64
C SER A 47 3.26 -3.94 11.15
N TYR A 48 3.49 -5.19 10.75
CA TYR A 48 4.75 -5.60 10.12
C TYR A 48 4.79 -5.18 8.64
N MET A 49 3.63 -4.87 8.07
CA MET A 49 3.48 -4.58 6.66
C MET A 49 3.46 -3.09 6.35
N TYR A 50 2.75 -2.28 7.13
CA TYR A 50 2.39 -0.92 6.76
C TYR A 50 2.93 0.12 7.73
N GLN A 51 3.55 1.16 7.17
CA GLN A 51 3.88 2.36 7.91
C GLN A 51 2.64 3.26 7.98
N THR A 52 2.21 3.57 9.21
CA THR A 52 1.06 4.43 9.48
C THR A 52 1.45 5.86 9.85
N VAL A 53 2.69 6.08 10.31
CA VAL A 53 3.23 7.42 10.59
C VAL A 53 3.32 8.24 9.30
N GLY A 54 2.72 9.43 9.30
CA GLY A 54 2.71 10.34 8.15
C GLY A 54 1.59 10.09 7.15
N HIS A 55 0.63 9.20 7.44
CA HIS A 55 -0.52 8.94 6.56
C HIS A 55 -1.43 10.16 6.33
N GLN A 56 -1.25 11.23 7.12
CA GLN A 56 -1.95 12.51 7.00
C GLN A 56 -1.55 13.27 5.73
N THR A 57 -0.33 13.10 5.22
CA THR A 57 0.15 13.81 4.01
C THR A 57 -0.16 13.07 2.71
N ILE A 58 -0.79 11.89 2.76
CA ILE A 58 -1.09 11.05 1.59
C ILE A 58 -2.00 11.77 0.59
N GLU A 59 -2.95 12.58 1.08
CA GLU A 59 -3.86 13.33 0.22
C GLU A 59 -3.12 14.39 -0.60
N LEU A 60 -2.06 14.99 -0.04
CA LEU A 60 -1.22 15.94 -0.76
C LEU A 60 -0.43 15.28 -1.90
N TYR A 61 -0.12 13.98 -1.81
CA TYR A 61 0.52 13.25 -2.91
C TYR A 61 -0.45 13.14 -4.10
N ALA A 62 -1.71 12.79 -3.81
CA ALA A 62 -2.74 12.66 -4.83
C ALA A 62 -3.03 14.00 -5.52
N GLU A 63 -3.13 15.07 -4.74
CA GLU A 63 -3.29 16.43 -5.25
C GLU A 63 -2.10 16.85 -6.13
N ALA A 64 -0.87 16.68 -5.63
CA ALA A 64 0.34 17.08 -6.35
C ALA A 64 0.54 16.30 -7.65
N MET A 65 0.13 15.02 -7.69
CA MET A 65 0.25 14.16 -8.87
C MET A 65 -0.97 14.24 -9.79
N GLY A 66 -2.10 14.79 -9.33
CA GLY A 66 -3.36 14.79 -10.07
C GLY A 66 -3.91 13.38 -10.33
N LEU A 67 -3.69 12.45 -9.41
CA LEU A 67 -4.06 11.03 -9.56
C LEU A 67 -5.15 10.62 -8.57
N PRO A 68 -6.03 9.65 -8.93
CA PRO A 68 -7.01 9.11 -8.01
C PRO A 68 -6.32 8.40 -6.84
N LEU A 69 -6.83 8.63 -5.64
CA LEU A 69 -6.35 8.04 -4.40
C LEU A 69 -7.39 7.08 -3.82
N TYR A 70 -6.95 5.85 -3.59
CA TYR A 70 -7.74 4.81 -2.96
C TYR A 70 -7.19 4.52 -1.57
N ARG A 71 -8.04 4.67 -0.56
CA ARG A 71 -7.69 4.37 0.82
C ARG A 71 -8.56 3.26 1.36
N HIS A 72 -7.95 2.35 2.10
CA HIS A 72 -8.67 1.33 2.86
C HIS A 72 -8.19 1.32 4.31
N THR A 73 -9.11 1.05 5.22
CA THR A 73 -8.80 1.03 6.66
C THR A 73 -8.28 -0.35 7.05
N ILE A 74 -7.14 -0.39 7.73
CA ILE A 74 -6.58 -1.62 8.29
C ILE A 74 -7.49 -2.10 9.43
N LYS A 75 -7.98 -3.34 9.30
CA LYS A 75 -8.80 -4.03 10.29
C LYS A 75 -8.09 -5.26 10.83
N GLY A 76 -7.32 -5.93 9.97
CA GLY A 76 -6.50 -7.07 10.32
C GLY A 76 -5.27 -6.69 11.13
N THR A 77 -4.58 -7.72 11.61
CA THR A 77 -3.29 -7.61 12.31
C THR A 77 -2.28 -8.53 11.65
N SER A 78 -1.00 -8.46 12.03
CA SER A 78 0.02 -9.39 11.54
C SER A 78 -0.18 -10.79 12.15
N VAL A 79 -1.05 -11.61 11.54
CA VAL A 79 -1.40 -12.96 12.05
C VAL A 79 -0.45 -14.01 11.51
N ASN A 80 -0.32 -14.08 10.18
CA ASN A 80 0.64 -14.96 9.54
C ASN A 80 1.99 -14.23 9.44
N THR A 81 2.95 -14.63 10.27
CA THR A 81 4.32 -14.08 10.28
C THR A 81 5.38 -15.00 9.69
N GLY A 82 4.95 -16.10 9.07
CA GLY A 82 5.84 -17.06 8.42
C GLY A 82 6.50 -16.52 7.15
N SER A 83 7.53 -17.24 6.68
CA SER A 83 8.26 -16.95 5.45
C SER A 83 7.46 -17.19 4.17
N ILE A 84 6.38 -17.99 4.25
CA ILE A 84 5.46 -18.25 3.15
C ILE A 84 4.10 -17.70 3.57
N TYR A 85 3.52 -16.85 2.72
CA TYR A 85 2.18 -16.36 2.97
C TYR A 85 1.14 -17.43 2.62
N THR A 86 0.16 -17.59 3.50
CA THR A 86 -1.06 -18.36 3.27
C THR A 86 -2.20 -17.50 3.77
N LYS A 87 -3.24 -17.39 2.95
CA LYS A 87 -4.47 -16.66 3.27
C LYS A 87 -4.94 -17.02 4.68
N CYS A 88 -5.12 -16.00 5.50
CA CYS A 88 -5.49 -16.13 6.90
C CYS A 88 -6.55 -15.08 7.24
N GLU A 89 -7.65 -15.52 7.86
CA GLU A 89 -8.73 -14.61 8.24
C GLU A 89 -8.25 -13.65 9.35
N GLY A 90 -8.55 -12.37 9.20
CA GLY A 90 -8.11 -11.33 10.14
C GLY A 90 -6.66 -10.87 9.95
N ASP A 91 -5.97 -11.34 8.91
CA ASP A 91 -4.63 -10.88 8.57
C ASP A 91 -4.66 -9.55 7.81
N GLU A 92 -3.73 -8.65 8.14
CA GLU A 92 -3.59 -7.33 7.53
C GLU A 92 -3.34 -7.35 6.00
N VAL A 93 -2.90 -8.49 5.46
CA VAL A 93 -2.71 -8.68 4.01
C VAL A 93 -4.05 -8.79 3.27
N GLU A 94 -5.10 -9.27 3.93
CA GLU A 94 -6.43 -9.34 3.31
C GLU A 94 -7.02 -7.93 3.08
N ASP A 95 -6.70 -6.97 3.94
CA ASP A 95 -7.08 -5.57 3.76
C ASP A 95 -6.41 -4.96 2.52
N LEU A 96 -5.13 -5.29 2.29
CA LEU A 96 -4.41 -4.89 1.07
C LEU A 96 -5.01 -5.53 -0.17
N TYR A 97 -5.37 -6.81 -0.09
CA TYR A 97 -6.03 -7.50 -1.19
C TYR A 97 -7.34 -6.80 -1.57
N GLN A 98 -8.18 -6.43 -0.61
CA GLN A 98 -9.43 -5.71 -0.89
C GLN A 98 -9.18 -4.35 -1.54
N LEU A 99 -8.18 -3.60 -1.05
CA LEU A 99 -7.79 -2.32 -1.62
C LEU A 99 -7.32 -2.47 -3.08
N LEU A 100 -6.40 -3.39 -3.35
CA LEU A 100 -5.86 -3.61 -4.69
C LEU A 100 -6.91 -4.15 -5.66
N LYS A 101 -7.83 -4.99 -5.17
CA LYS A 101 -8.98 -5.44 -5.96
C LYS A 101 -9.87 -4.27 -6.39
N LEU A 102 -10.20 -3.37 -5.46
CA LEU A 102 -10.97 -2.16 -5.77
C LEU A 102 -10.29 -1.29 -6.83
N VAL A 103 -8.96 -1.09 -6.72
CA VAL A 103 -8.20 -0.30 -7.70
C VAL A 103 -8.19 -0.99 -9.06
N LYS A 104 -7.97 -2.31 -9.09
CA LYS A 104 -8.00 -3.11 -10.33
C LYS A 104 -9.33 -3.01 -11.06
N ASP A 105 -10.44 -3.08 -10.32
CA ASP A 105 -11.78 -3.00 -10.88
C ASP A 105 -12.10 -1.60 -11.45
N LYS A 106 -11.44 -0.54 -10.96
CA LYS A 106 -11.71 0.85 -11.35
C LYS A 106 -10.72 1.44 -12.37
N GLU A 107 -9.45 1.06 -12.31
CA GLU A 107 -8.35 1.78 -12.98
C GLU A 107 -7.59 0.95 -14.03
N GLU A 108 -8.03 -0.28 -14.31
CA GLU A 108 -7.40 -1.20 -15.26
C GLU A 108 -5.88 -1.38 -15.05
N VAL A 109 -5.45 -1.50 -13.79
CA VAL A 109 -4.03 -1.64 -13.45
C VAL A 109 -3.49 -3.02 -13.81
N GLU A 110 -2.26 -3.05 -14.31
CA GLU A 110 -1.54 -4.25 -14.75
C GLU A 110 -0.48 -4.71 -13.73
N ALA A 111 -0.01 -3.79 -12.88
CA ALA A 111 1.00 -4.10 -11.86
C ALA A 111 0.85 -3.22 -10.61
N VAL A 112 1.48 -3.67 -9.53
CA VAL A 112 1.58 -2.96 -8.25
C VAL A 112 3.02 -2.48 -8.07
N SER A 113 3.18 -1.20 -7.76
CA SER A 113 4.45 -0.57 -7.41
C SER A 113 4.54 -0.48 -5.89
N VAL A 114 5.62 -1.04 -5.31
CA VAL A 114 5.83 -1.07 -3.85
C VAL A 114 7.27 -0.74 -3.48
N GLY A 115 7.44 0.11 -2.47
CA GLY A 115 8.75 0.50 -1.91
C GLY A 115 9.26 -0.43 -0.79
N ALA A 116 9.04 -1.74 -0.89
CA ALA A 116 9.53 -2.70 0.11
C ALA A 116 11.03 -2.95 -0.08
N ILE A 117 11.87 -2.55 0.88
CA ILE A 117 13.33 -2.67 0.79
C ILE A 117 13.81 -3.78 1.74
N LEU A 118 14.36 -4.85 1.16
CA LEU A 118 15.02 -5.97 1.87
C LEU A 118 14.16 -6.70 2.93
N SER A 119 12.84 -6.49 2.92
CA SER A 119 11.91 -7.22 3.79
C SER A 119 11.25 -8.35 3.01
N ASP A 120 11.68 -9.59 3.30
CA ASP A 120 11.02 -10.79 2.74
C ASP A 120 9.57 -10.91 3.22
N TYR A 121 9.27 -10.44 4.44
CA TYR A 121 7.90 -10.41 4.95
C TYR A 121 7.02 -9.58 4.00
N GLN A 122 7.44 -8.37 3.67
CA GLN A 122 6.67 -7.47 2.82
C GLN A 122 6.61 -7.96 1.37
N ARG A 123 7.75 -8.44 0.84
CA ARG A 123 7.85 -8.93 -0.54
C ARG A 123 6.89 -10.08 -0.82
N VAL A 124 6.92 -11.14 0.00
CA VAL A 124 6.11 -12.34 -0.21
C VAL A 124 4.61 -12.07 -0.12
N ARG A 125 4.20 -11.07 0.67
CA ARG A 125 2.78 -10.70 0.84
C ARG A 125 2.23 -9.86 -0.31
N VAL A 126 3.08 -9.07 -0.97
CA VAL A 126 2.69 -8.29 -2.16
C VAL A 126 2.74 -9.13 -3.43
N GLU A 127 3.61 -10.15 -3.48
CA GLU A 127 3.74 -11.08 -4.62
C GLU A 127 2.64 -12.15 -4.69
N ASN A 128 1.80 -12.31 -3.65
CA ASN A 128 0.76 -13.36 -3.59
C ASN A 128 -0.43 -13.07 -4.50
#